data_AF-A0A7J4QI60-F1
#
_entry.id   AF-A0A7J4QI60-F1
#
_cell.length_a   1.000
_cell.length_b   1.000
_cell.length_c   1.000
_cell.angle_alpha   90.00
_cell.angle_beta   90.00
_cell.angle_gamma   90.00
#
_symmetry.space_group_name_H-M   'P 1'
#
loop_
_entity.id
_entity.type
_entity.pdbx_description
1 polymer ?
#
loop_
_entity_poly.entity_id
_entity_poly.type
_entity_poly.pdbx_seq_one_letter_code
_entity_poly.pdbx_strand_id
1 'polypeptide(L)'
;MRRAGVALDLRTLLAGEGVGDLRKAAFRWIDLLADLGLGLWHVPCLAARDDGGLPLTGLAIDPAFHHGLAADVDIDDEHITAWLKEEPWRVHHAVHATLAESEGDDWRTWPDAYRPEEGNLSVEVDSNRVRHHAGLQLQLEIGWKMVLHHANSRQVILVLDVPTAMSPRAVEAWTQQGEEAWPHRVMTTVRRAHVLGLGPGMNADL
;
A
#
# COMPACT_ATOMS: atom_id res chain seq x y z
N MET A 1 -25.72 8.03 13.03
CA MET A 1 -25.55 9.01 11.93
C MET A 1 -25.64 8.25 10.61
N ARG A 2 -26.41 8.72 9.63
CA ARG A 2 -26.45 8.12 8.27
C ARG A 2 -25.34 8.75 7.42
N ARG A 3 -24.63 7.95 6.64
CA ARG A 3 -23.62 8.41 5.67
C ARG A 3 -23.88 7.76 4.31
N ALA A 4 -23.54 8.49 3.25
CA ALA A 4 -23.54 8.00 1.87
C ALA A 4 -22.16 8.24 1.25
N GLY A 5 -21.85 7.54 0.16
CA GLY A 5 -20.57 7.66 -0.53
C GLY A 5 -20.54 6.96 -1.87
N VAL A 6 -19.34 6.95 -2.45
CA VAL A 6 -19.08 6.40 -3.78
C VAL A 6 -17.98 5.36 -3.69
N ALA A 7 -18.19 4.23 -4.37
CA ALA A 7 -17.14 3.27 -4.66
C ALA A 7 -16.47 3.65 -5.99
N LEU A 8 -15.18 3.98 -5.94
CA LEU A 8 -14.40 4.37 -7.11
C LEU A 8 -12.94 4.01 -6.87
N ASP A 9 -12.37 3.23 -7.78
CA ASP A 9 -10.97 2.82 -7.71
C ASP A 9 -10.05 4.01 -7.99
N LEU A 10 -8.95 4.10 -7.24
CA LEU A 10 -7.95 5.15 -7.43
C LEU A 10 -7.43 5.18 -8.88
N ARG A 11 -7.30 4.01 -9.53
CA ARG A 11 -6.84 3.87 -10.93
C ARG A 11 -7.76 4.51 -11.96
N THR A 12 -9.03 4.72 -11.65
CA THR A 12 -10.01 5.27 -12.59
C THR A 12 -10.21 6.77 -12.44
N LEU A 13 -9.51 7.41 -11.48
CA LEU A 13 -9.50 8.86 -11.38
C LEU A 13 -8.92 9.49 -12.64
N LEU A 14 -9.59 10.53 -13.13
CA LEU A 14 -9.08 11.35 -14.22
C LEU A 14 -7.94 12.24 -13.69
N ALA A 15 -6.71 11.72 -13.83
CA ALA A 15 -5.47 12.39 -13.48
C ALA A 15 -4.70 12.82 -14.73
N GLY A 16 -3.78 13.76 -14.56
CA GLY A 16 -2.73 13.99 -15.55
C GLY A 16 -1.63 12.93 -15.44
N GLU A 17 -0.73 12.92 -16.41
CA GLU A 17 0.43 12.00 -16.46
C GLU A 17 1.64 12.52 -15.67
N GLY A 18 1.51 13.67 -14.99
CA GLY A 18 2.61 14.29 -14.26
C GLY A 18 2.84 13.71 -12.88
N VAL A 19 4.04 14.00 -12.34
CA VAL A 19 4.39 13.64 -10.96
C VAL A 19 3.38 14.25 -9.98
N GLY A 20 2.80 13.40 -9.13
CA GLY A 20 1.82 13.80 -8.12
C GLY A 20 0.42 14.12 -8.65
N ASP A 21 0.15 13.98 -9.96
CA ASP A 21 -1.14 14.37 -10.53
C ASP A 21 -2.29 13.45 -10.10
N LEU A 22 -2.03 12.16 -9.88
CA LEU A 22 -3.01 11.24 -9.31
C LEU A 22 -3.35 11.63 -7.88
N ARG A 23 -2.36 12.04 -7.08
CA ARG A 23 -2.59 12.56 -5.72
C ARG A 23 -3.46 13.83 -5.73
N LYS A 24 -3.18 14.76 -6.64
CA LYS A 24 -4.01 15.98 -6.83
C LYS A 24 -5.42 15.62 -7.30
N ALA A 25 -5.57 14.62 -8.17
CA ALA A 25 -6.88 14.14 -8.60
C ALA A 25 -7.68 13.54 -7.45
N ALA A 26 -7.03 12.76 -6.58
CA ALA A 26 -7.64 12.23 -5.36
C ALA A 26 -8.11 13.35 -4.42
N PHE A 27 -7.32 14.42 -4.25
CA PHE A 27 -7.74 15.58 -3.45
C PHE A 27 -8.99 16.25 -4.02
N ARG A 28 -9.02 16.52 -5.34
CA ARG A 28 -10.20 17.09 -6.00
C ARG A 28 -11.43 16.19 -5.89
N TRP A 29 -11.24 14.88 -5.98
CA TRP A 29 -12.32 13.90 -5.82
C TRP A 29 -12.90 13.93 -4.40
N ILE A 30 -12.04 13.95 -3.38
CA ILE A 30 -12.43 14.10 -1.98
C ILE A 30 -13.21 15.41 -1.77
N ASP A 31 -12.71 16.52 -2.33
CA ASP A 31 -13.39 17.82 -2.20
C ASP A 31 -14.78 17.78 -2.82
N LEU A 32 -14.92 17.17 -3.99
CA LEU A 32 -16.22 16.98 -4.64
C LEU A 32 -17.18 16.13 -3.79
N LEU A 33 -16.71 15.02 -3.21
CA LEU A 33 -17.54 14.21 -2.31
C LEU A 33 -18.05 15.03 -1.13
N ALA A 34 -17.14 15.77 -0.48
CA ALA A 34 -17.49 16.61 0.66
C ALA A 34 -18.49 17.72 0.28
N ASP A 35 -18.30 18.37 -0.87
CA ASP A 35 -19.19 19.44 -1.36
C ASP A 35 -20.58 18.90 -1.74
N LEU A 36 -20.68 17.63 -2.14
CA LEU A 36 -21.94 16.92 -2.38
C LEU A 36 -22.57 16.34 -1.11
N GLY A 37 -21.96 16.51 0.07
CA GLY A 37 -22.43 15.95 1.33
C GLY A 37 -22.22 14.43 1.46
N LEU A 38 -21.36 13.84 0.63
CA LEU A 38 -20.97 12.44 0.68
C LEU A 38 -19.75 12.28 1.60
N GLY A 39 -19.83 11.34 2.54
CA GLY A 39 -18.84 11.17 3.61
C GLY A 39 -18.05 9.86 3.54
N LEU A 40 -18.16 9.12 2.44
CA LEU A 40 -17.48 7.84 2.22
C LEU A 40 -16.89 7.78 0.80
N TRP A 41 -15.64 7.35 0.70
CA TRP A 41 -15.01 6.94 -0.55
C TRP A 41 -14.48 5.52 -0.38
N HIS A 42 -15.06 4.58 -1.12
CA HIS A 42 -14.59 3.21 -1.14
C HIS A 42 -13.60 3.00 -2.30
N VAL A 43 -12.39 2.59 -1.96
CA VAL A 43 -11.29 2.28 -2.90
C VAL A 43 -11.02 0.77 -2.81
N PRO A 44 -11.34 -0.03 -3.84
CA PRO A 44 -11.35 -1.49 -3.71
C PRO A 44 -9.98 -2.09 -3.34
N CYS A 45 -8.90 -1.69 -4.00
CA CYS A 45 -7.58 -2.24 -3.67
C CYS A 45 -6.45 -1.32 -4.10
N LEU A 46 -5.44 -1.16 -3.24
CA LEU A 46 -4.22 -0.43 -3.55
C LEU A 46 -3.11 -1.33 -4.08
N ALA A 47 -3.20 -2.65 -3.89
CA ALA A 47 -2.19 -3.58 -4.35
C ALA A 47 -2.27 -3.81 -5.87
N ALA A 48 -1.14 -4.21 -6.45
CA ALA A 48 -1.11 -4.74 -7.81
C ALA A 48 -1.94 -6.02 -7.89
N ARG A 49 -2.47 -6.32 -9.08
CA ARG A 49 -3.32 -7.49 -9.32
C ARG A 49 -2.73 -8.38 -10.40
N ASP A 50 -2.96 -9.68 -10.30
CA ASP A 50 -2.67 -10.60 -11.39
C ASP A 50 -3.69 -10.48 -12.53
N ASP A 51 -3.50 -11.29 -13.56
CA ASP A 51 -4.38 -11.40 -14.73
C ASP A 51 -5.80 -11.85 -14.38
N GLY A 52 -5.98 -12.57 -13.26
CA GLY A 52 -7.27 -12.94 -12.69
C GLY A 52 -7.92 -11.86 -11.83
N GLY A 53 -7.24 -10.73 -11.59
CA GLY A 53 -7.71 -9.63 -10.75
C GLY A 53 -7.49 -9.85 -9.24
N LEU A 54 -6.81 -10.93 -8.84
CA LEU A 54 -6.46 -11.19 -7.45
C LEU A 54 -5.27 -10.33 -7.02
N PRO A 55 -5.26 -9.79 -5.79
CA PRO A 55 -4.15 -8.99 -5.30
C PRO A 55 -2.87 -9.82 -5.16
N LEU A 56 -1.74 -9.23 -5.54
CA LEU A 56 -0.38 -9.79 -5.41
C LEU A 56 0.27 -9.48 -4.05
N THR A 57 -0.38 -8.66 -3.23
CA THR A 57 0.01 -8.39 -1.85
C THR A 57 -1.18 -7.85 -1.04
N GLY A 58 -1.18 -8.10 0.27
CA GLY A 58 -2.16 -7.52 1.20
C GLY A 58 -1.64 -6.28 1.91
N LEU A 59 -0.37 -5.94 1.70
CA LEU A 59 0.37 -4.98 2.53
C LEU A 59 1.02 -3.85 1.72
N ALA A 60 1.54 -4.15 0.54
CA ALA A 60 2.20 -3.16 -0.32
C ALA A 60 1.21 -2.46 -1.28
N ILE A 61 1.60 -1.27 -1.70
CA ILE A 61 0.88 -0.47 -2.69
C ILE A 61 1.44 -0.78 -4.08
N ASP A 62 0.59 -0.84 -5.09
CA ASP A 62 0.96 -1.04 -6.48
C ASP A 62 2.01 0.01 -6.93
N PRO A 63 3.21 -0.42 -7.34
CA PRO A 63 4.26 0.48 -7.82
C PRO A 63 3.84 1.35 -9.00
N ALA A 64 2.82 0.94 -9.78
CA ALA A 64 2.29 1.74 -10.88
C ALA A 64 1.72 3.09 -10.41
N PHE A 65 1.33 3.21 -9.14
CA PHE A 65 0.89 4.49 -8.58
C PHE A 65 2.03 5.46 -8.29
N HIS A 66 3.28 5.01 -8.24
CA HIS A 66 4.40 5.79 -7.68
C HIS A 66 4.56 7.15 -8.36
N HIS A 67 4.59 7.15 -9.70
CA HIS A 67 4.75 8.38 -10.48
C HIS A 67 3.67 9.43 -10.15
N GLY A 68 2.40 9.04 -10.25
CA GLY A 68 1.27 9.94 -10.03
C GLY A 68 0.97 10.23 -8.56
N LEU A 69 1.40 9.39 -7.62
CA LEU A 69 1.01 9.48 -6.22
C LEU A 69 2.12 10.01 -5.31
N ALA A 70 3.40 9.79 -5.63
CA ALA A 70 4.46 9.93 -4.63
C ALA A 70 5.88 10.21 -5.15
N ALA A 71 6.14 10.27 -6.46
CA ALA A 71 7.52 10.41 -6.98
C ALA A 71 8.21 11.74 -6.61
N ASP A 72 7.46 12.74 -6.14
CA ASP A 72 7.98 14.01 -5.60
C ASP A 72 8.22 13.99 -4.09
N VAL A 73 7.92 12.89 -3.40
CA VAL A 73 8.18 12.75 -1.97
C VAL A 73 9.68 12.58 -1.73
N ASP A 74 10.27 13.52 -1.01
CA ASP A 74 11.68 13.48 -0.65
C ASP A 74 11.94 12.46 0.49
N ILE A 75 12.90 11.57 0.27
CA ILE A 75 13.34 10.55 1.23
C ILE A 75 14.85 10.33 1.06
N ASP A 76 15.49 9.84 2.13
CA ASP A 76 16.90 9.47 2.13
C ASP A 76 17.11 8.03 2.64
N ASP A 77 18.38 7.62 2.67
CA ASP A 77 18.78 6.28 3.12
C ASP A 77 18.46 6.00 4.60
N GLU A 78 18.40 7.02 5.45
CA GLU A 78 18.04 6.88 6.86
C GLU A 78 16.55 6.53 6.97
N HIS A 79 15.70 7.24 6.23
CA HIS A 79 14.28 6.94 6.17
C HIS A 79 14.02 5.51 5.66
N ILE A 80 14.71 5.09 4.60
CA ILE A 80 14.58 3.72 4.05
C ILE A 80 15.01 2.67 5.08
N THR A 81 16.15 2.91 5.75
CA THR A 81 16.68 1.99 6.77
C THR A 81 15.76 1.88 7.98
N ALA A 82 15.14 2.99 8.41
CA ALA A 82 14.14 2.99 9.48
C ALA A 82 12.88 2.23 9.06
N TRP A 83 12.39 2.47 7.84
CA TRP A 83 11.20 1.80 7.31
C TRP A 83 11.38 0.28 7.24
N LEU A 84 12.49 -0.21 6.72
CA LEU A 84 12.78 -1.64 6.63
C LEU A 84 12.82 -2.36 7.99
N LYS A 85 13.16 -1.65 9.08
CA LYS A 85 13.29 -2.23 10.43
C LYS A 85 11.98 -2.34 11.20
N GLU A 86 10.94 -1.61 10.79
CA GLU A 86 9.70 -1.51 11.57
C GLU A 86 8.86 -2.79 11.49
N GLU A 87 8.78 -3.40 10.30
CA GLU A 87 7.88 -4.52 10.03
C GLU A 87 8.56 -5.57 9.12
N PRO A 88 8.52 -6.88 9.47
CA PRO A 88 9.21 -7.92 8.70
C PRO A 88 8.81 -8.02 7.22
N TRP A 89 7.54 -7.78 6.90
CA TRP A 89 7.04 -7.90 5.53
C TRP A 89 7.72 -6.94 4.55
N ARG A 90 8.25 -5.81 5.04
CA ARG A 90 8.88 -4.77 4.22
C ARG A 90 10.15 -5.26 3.55
N VAL A 91 10.96 -6.02 4.29
CA VAL A 91 12.16 -6.68 3.76
C VAL A 91 11.75 -7.74 2.73
N HIS A 92 10.77 -8.59 3.06
CA HIS A 92 10.30 -9.63 2.15
C HIS A 92 9.78 -9.05 0.83
N HIS A 93 8.96 -7.99 0.89
CA HIS A 93 8.48 -7.30 -0.30
C HIS A 93 9.63 -6.72 -1.13
N ALA A 94 10.59 -6.03 -0.51
CA ALA A 94 11.70 -5.41 -1.22
C ALA A 94 12.61 -6.45 -1.91
N VAL A 95 12.88 -7.59 -1.27
CA VAL A 95 13.62 -8.70 -1.90
C VAL A 95 12.79 -9.33 -3.01
N HIS A 96 11.51 -9.65 -2.77
CA HIS A 96 10.64 -10.23 -3.78
C HIS A 96 10.59 -9.37 -5.04
N ALA A 97 10.37 -8.07 -4.89
CA ALA A 97 10.34 -7.13 -6.00
C ALA A 97 11.69 -7.05 -6.72
N THR A 98 12.81 -7.18 -5.99
CA THR A 98 14.15 -7.24 -6.59
C THR A 98 14.34 -8.51 -7.44
N LEU A 99 13.92 -9.67 -6.95
CA LEU A 99 14.02 -10.94 -7.69
C LEU A 99 13.09 -10.97 -8.91
N ALA A 100 11.91 -10.37 -8.79
CA ALA A 100 10.94 -10.30 -9.89
C ALA A 100 11.48 -9.54 -11.12
N GLU A 101 12.44 -8.63 -10.95
CA GLU A 101 13.07 -7.91 -12.07
C GLU A 101 13.82 -8.85 -13.02
N SER A 102 14.48 -9.88 -12.49
CA SER A 102 15.26 -10.84 -13.30
C SER A 102 14.47 -12.11 -13.63
N GLU A 103 13.67 -12.58 -12.69
CA GLU A 103 13.00 -13.89 -12.79
C GLU A 103 11.53 -13.80 -13.25
N GLY A 104 10.97 -12.59 -13.31
CA GLY A 104 9.58 -12.33 -13.63
C GLY A 104 8.62 -12.42 -12.43
N ASP A 105 7.36 -12.08 -12.66
CA ASP A 105 6.38 -11.81 -11.60
C ASP A 105 5.70 -13.07 -11.00
N ASP A 106 6.11 -14.29 -11.38
CA ASP A 106 5.58 -15.53 -10.80
C ASP A 106 6.67 -16.25 -10.02
N TRP A 107 6.71 -16.05 -8.71
CA TRP A 107 7.76 -16.63 -7.88
C TRP A 107 7.85 -18.15 -7.98
N ARG A 108 6.77 -18.83 -8.34
CA ARG A 108 6.70 -20.30 -8.43
C ARG A 108 7.58 -20.85 -9.54
N THR A 109 7.97 -20.03 -10.51
CA THR A 109 8.90 -20.40 -11.59
C THR A 109 10.36 -20.10 -11.24
N TRP A 110 10.62 -19.35 -10.18
CA TRP A 110 11.98 -19.00 -9.76
C TRP A 110 12.78 -20.22 -9.29
N PRO A 111 14.12 -20.18 -9.34
CA PRO A 111 14.98 -21.23 -8.80
C PRO A 111 14.67 -21.59 -7.34
N ASP A 112 14.85 -22.86 -6.98
CA ASP A 112 14.62 -23.36 -5.61
C ASP A 112 15.47 -22.64 -4.56
N ALA A 113 16.64 -22.10 -4.95
CA ALA A 113 17.51 -21.31 -4.08
C ALA A 113 16.85 -20.02 -3.54
N TYR A 114 15.75 -19.55 -4.14
CA TYR A 114 15.00 -18.38 -3.69
C TYR A 114 13.77 -18.76 -2.85
N ARG A 115 13.62 -20.02 -2.46
CA ARG A 115 12.54 -20.47 -1.57
C ARG A 115 12.95 -20.22 -0.11
N PRO A 116 12.15 -19.49 0.68
CA PRO A 116 12.39 -19.38 2.11
C PRO A 116 12.32 -20.76 2.79
N GLU A 117 13.26 -21.04 3.68
CA GLU A 117 13.25 -22.23 4.52
C GLU A 117 12.69 -21.84 5.90
N GLU A 118 11.56 -22.44 6.30
CA GLU A 118 10.87 -22.10 7.57
C GLU A 118 10.56 -20.59 7.73
N GLY A 119 10.31 -19.90 6.62
CA GLY A 119 10.06 -18.44 6.59
C GLY A 119 11.33 -17.59 6.68
N ASN A 120 12.52 -18.20 6.82
CA ASN A 120 13.79 -17.50 6.76
C ASN A 120 14.28 -17.41 5.31
N LEU A 121 14.66 -16.20 4.93
CA LEU A 121 15.10 -15.88 3.59
C LEU A 121 16.63 -15.77 3.57
N SER A 122 17.31 -16.72 2.92
CA SER A 122 18.77 -16.72 2.76
C SER A 122 19.15 -16.64 1.27
N VAL A 123 18.91 -15.48 0.67
CA VAL A 123 19.20 -15.22 -0.75
C VAL A 123 20.11 -14.00 -0.88
N GLU A 124 21.08 -14.09 -1.79
CA GLU A 124 21.94 -12.99 -2.18
C GLU A 124 21.25 -12.15 -3.28
N VAL A 125 21.03 -10.88 -3.00
CA VAL A 125 20.40 -9.90 -3.91
C VAL A 125 21.16 -8.58 -3.88
N ASP A 126 21.04 -7.81 -4.96
CA ASP A 126 21.62 -6.47 -5.02
C ASP A 126 20.94 -5.55 -3.99
N SER A 127 21.70 -5.17 -2.96
CA SER A 127 21.25 -4.28 -1.89
C SER A 127 20.75 -2.91 -2.38
N ASN A 128 21.26 -2.41 -3.52
CA ASN A 128 20.79 -1.15 -4.11
C ASN A 128 19.40 -1.31 -4.71
N ARG A 129 19.11 -2.46 -5.34
CA ARG A 129 17.77 -2.76 -5.87
C ARG A 129 16.77 -2.98 -4.74
N VAL A 130 17.16 -3.67 -3.67
CA VAL A 130 16.33 -3.80 -2.46
C VAL A 130 15.98 -2.44 -1.88
N ARG A 131 16.99 -1.55 -1.74
CA ARG A 131 16.77 -0.17 -1.27
C ARG A 131 15.88 0.63 -2.20
N HIS A 132 16.02 0.46 -3.51
CA HIS A 132 15.15 1.11 -4.51
C HIS A 132 13.68 0.73 -4.29
N HIS A 133 13.36 -0.57 -4.21
CA HIS A 133 11.99 -1.05 -3.98
C HIS A 133 11.42 -0.64 -2.62
N ALA A 134 12.27 -0.62 -1.60
CA ALA A 134 11.89 -0.10 -0.29
C ALA A 134 11.56 1.40 -0.33
N GLY A 135 12.37 2.19 -1.04
CA GLY A 135 12.14 3.62 -1.26
C GLY A 135 10.83 3.90 -2.00
N LEU A 136 10.53 3.13 -3.05
CA LEU A 136 9.25 3.23 -3.78
C LEU A 136 8.05 3.02 -2.85
N GLN A 137 8.08 1.96 -2.02
CA GLN A 137 6.99 1.69 -1.08
C GLN A 137 6.88 2.74 0.02
N LEU A 138 8.00 3.23 0.55
CA LEU A 138 8.01 4.31 1.55
C LEU A 138 7.39 5.58 0.97
N GLN A 139 7.79 5.99 -0.24
CA GLN A 139 7.21 7.14 -0.93
C GLN A 139 5.71 6.94 -1.14
N LEU A 140 5.27 5.77 -1.64
CA LEU A 140 3.86 5.44 -1.82
C LEU A 140 3.08 5.51 -0.50
N GLU A 141 3.63 5.00 0.60
CA GLU A 141 3.02 5.05 1.92
C GLU A 141 2.82 6.51 2.38
N ILE A 142 3.82 7.37 2.16
CA ILE A 142 3.73 8.81 2.47
C ILE A 142 2.71 9.50 1.56
N GLY A 143 2.78 9.28 0.25
CA GLY A 143 1.84 9.86 -0.73
C GLY A 143 0.40 9.46 -0.45
N TRP A 144 0.15 8.20 -0.08
CA TRP A 144 -1.17 7.74 0.34
C TRP A 144 -1.62 8.33 1.67
N LYS A 145 -0.71 8.48 2.66
CA LYS A 145 -1.01 9.18 3.92
C LYS A 145 -1.44 10.64 3.69
N MET A 146 -0.90 11.32 2.68
CA MET A 146 -1.36 12.66 2.30
C MET A 146 -2.82 12.65 1.80
N VAL A 147 -3.22 11.63 1.02
CA VAL A 147 -4.63 11.42 0.60
C VAL A 147 -5.53 11.15 1.80
N LEU A 148 -5.12 10.27 2.71
CA LEU A 148 -5.85 9.99 3.95
C LEU A 148 -6.01 11.26 4.81
N HIS A 149 -4.95 12.07 4.92
CA HIS A 149 -4.98 13.32 5.66
C HIS A 149 -5.98 14.32 5.06
N HIS A 150 -5.98 14.47 3.73
CA HIS A 150 -6.94 15.33 3.02
C HIS A 150 -8.38 14.84 3.15
N ALA A 151 -8.60 13.53 3.04
CA ALA A 151 -9.93 12.93 3.25
C ALA A 151 -10.46 13.24 4.66
N ASN A 152 -9.62 13.06 5.69
CA ASN A 152 -9.99 13.33 7.07
C ASN A 152 -10.29 14.81 7.33
N SER A 153 -9.52 15.74 6.74
CA SER A 153 -9.76 17.19 6.89
C SER A 153 -11.09 17.62 6.24
N ARG A 154 -11.54 16.88 5.22
CA ARG A 154 -12.83 17.08 4.54
C ARG A 154 -13.96 16.18 5.08
N GLN A 155 -13.71 15.47 6.19
CA GLN A 155 -14.66 14.54 6.83
C GLN A 155 -15.14 13.38 5.94
N VAL A 156 -14.38 13.05 4.90
CA VAL A 156 -14.60 11.89 4.02
C VAL A 156 -13.84 10.69 4.59
N ILE A 157 -14.53 9.60 4.87
CA ILE A 157 -13.91 8.35 5.32
C ILE A 157 -13.52 7.52 4.09
N LEU A 158 -12.24 7.16 4.03
CA LEU A 158 -11.72 6.17 3.08
C LEU A 158 -11.97 4.75 3.59
N VAL A 159 -12.52 3.90 2.72
CA VAL A 159 -12.77 2.48 2.98
C VAL A 159 -11.97 1.66 1.97
N LEU A 160 -11.15 0.74 2.46
CA LEU A 160 -10.39 -0.22 1.63
C LEU A 160 -10.98 -1.62 1.80
N ASP A 161 -10.97 -2.43 0.74
CA ASP A 161 -11.29 -3.85 0.89
C ASP A 161 -10.14 -4.59 1.56
N VAL A 162 -10.52 -5.60 2.35
CA VAL A 162 -9.61 -6.63 2.82
C VAL A 162 -9.89 -7.88 1.99
N PRO A 163 -8.95 -8.34 1.16
CA PRO A 163 -9.21 -9.46 0.28
C PRO A 163 -9.41 -10.76 1.06
N THR A 164 -10.37 -11.57 0.61
CA THR A 164 -10.58 -12.95 1.09
C THR A 164 -9.93 -13.98 0.18
N ALA A 165 -9.06 -13.58 -0.72
CA ALA A 165 -8.25 -14.48 -1.54
C ALA A 165 -7.11 -13.64 -2.10
N MET A 166 -5.94 -14.26 -2.19
CA MET A 166 -4.74 -13.66 -2.72
C MET A 166 -4.31 -14.46 -3.95
N SER A 167 -3.55 -13.82 -4.84
CA SER A 167 -2.91 -14.55 -5.93
C SER A 167 -1.97 -15.62 -5.35
N PRO A 168 -1.92 -16.84 -5.92
CA PRO A 168 -0.86 -17.81 -5.59
C PRO A 168 0.55 -17.27 -5.85
N ARG A 169 0.66 -16.20 -6.65
CA ARG A 169 1.89 -15.50 -7.00
C ARG A 169 2.25 -14.38 -6.01
N ALA A 170 1.44 -14.18 -4.96
CA ALA A 170 1.65 -13.11 -4.00
C ALA A 170 2.93 -13.30 -3.18
N VAL A 171 3.51 -12.19 -2.72
CA VAL A 171 4.68 -12.21 -1.82
C VAL A 171 4.38 -12.97 -0.52
N GLU A 172 3.17 -12.85 0.02
CA GLU A 172 2.77 -13.58 1.21
C GLU A 172 2.74 -15.09 0.97
N ALA A 173 2.30 -15.53 -0.22
CA ALA A 173 2.33 -16.94 -0.62
C ALA A 173 3.78 -17.45 -0.78
N TRP A 174 4.66 -16.64 -1.36
CA TRP A 174 6.10 -16.94 -1.46
C TRP A 174 6.76 -17.13 -0.09
N THR A 175 6.42 -16.27 0.88
CA THR A 175 7.02 -16.31 2.23
C THR A 175 6.45 -17.37 3.17
N GLN A 176 5.19 -17.78 2.99
CA GLN A 176 4.51 -18.71 3.90
C GLN A 176 4.47 -20.17 3.43
N GLN A 177 4.77 -20.44 2.14
CA GLN A 177 4.87 -21.76 1.51
C GLN A 177 4.01 -22.89 2.14
N GLY A 178 2.71 -22.93 1.83
CA GLY A 178 1.80 -24.01 2.23
C GLY A 178 0.42 -23.91 1.57
N GLU A 179 -0.30 -25.04 1.42
CA GLU A 179 -1.66 -25.09 0.83
C GLU A 179 -2.70 -24.30 1.65
N GLU A 180 -2.43 -24.06 2.93
CA GLU A 180 -3.24 -23.26 3.86
C GLU A 180 -2.56 -21.91 4.18
N ALA A 181 -1.82 -21.31 3.24
CA ALA A 181 -1.22 -19.97 3.37
C ALA A 181 -2.30 -18.87 3.33
N TRP A 182 -3.32 -19.00 4.17
CA TRP A 182 -4.11 -17.88 4.61
C TRP A 182 -3.34 -17.18 5.73
N PRO A 183 -3.31 -15.84 5.78
CA PRO A 183 -2.82 -15.16 6.95
C PRO A 183 -3.74 -15.47 8.15
N HIS A 184 -3.45 -16.52 8.93
CA HIS A 184 -4.18 -16.81 10.18
C HIS A 184 -4.09 -15.63 11.16
N ARG A 185 -3.12 -14.74 10.96
CA ARG A 185 -3.08 -13.36 11.43
C ARG A 185 -1.99 -12.62 10.67
N VAL A 186 -2.36 -11.91 9.61
CA VAL A 186 -1.68 -10.63 9.39
C VAL A 186 -2.44 -9.70 10.34
N MET A 187 -1.89 -9.51 11.54
CA MET A 187 -2.18 -8.29 12.25
C MET A 187 -1.59 -7.18 11.40
N THR A 188 -2.32 -6.75 10.35
CA THR A 188 -2.21 -5.38 9.97
C THR A 188 -2.58 -4.67 11.25
N THR A 189 -1.60 -4.08 11.91
CA THR A 189 -1.91 -2.87 12.64
C THR A 189 -2.33 -1.86 11.57
N VAL A 190 -3.55 -2.05 11.02
CA VAL A 190 -4.52 -0.97 11.01
C VAL A 190 -4.58 -0.58 12.48
N ARG A 191 -3.59 0.19 12.92
CA ARG A 191 -3.81 1.21 13.92
C ARG A 191 -4.94 1.97 13.27
N ARG A 192 -6.14 1.60 13.74
CA ARG A 192 -7.42 2.23 13.52
C ARG A 192 -7.23 3.49 12.69
N ALA A 193 -7.93 3.60 11.56
CA ALA A 193 -8.43 4.89 11.11
C ALA A 193 -9.42 5.42 12.18
N HIS A 194 -8.97 5.57 13.42
CA HIS A 194 -9.44 6.49 14.39
C HIS A 194 -8.47 7.64 14.25
N VAL A 195 -8.97 8.71 13.64
CA VAL A 195 -8.83 10.06 14.16
C VAL A 195 -8.35 10.00 15.62
N LEU A 196 -7.04 10.16 15.84
CA LEU A 196 -6.57 10.62 17.12
C LEU A 196 -7.06 12.04 17.20
N GLY A 197 -8.19 12.21 17.91
CA GLY A 197 -8.58 13.49 18.44
C GLY A 197 -7.35 14.11 19.12
N LEU A 198 -7.19 15.40 18.89
CA LEU A 198 -6.25 16.23 19.64
C LEU A 198 -6.37 15.87 21.12
N GLY A 199 -5.21 15.62 21.72
CA GLY A 199 -5.10 15.07 23.07
C GLY A 199 -5.75 15.94 24.15
N PRO A 200 -5.86 15.39 25.37
CA PRO A 200 -6.45 16.09 26.52
C PRO A 200 -5.75 17.44 26.75
N GLY A 201 -6.51 18.53 26.57
CA GLY A 201 -6.03 19.91 26.79
C GLY A 201 -6.59 20.97 25.84
N MET A 202 -7.26 20.62 24.74
CA MET A 202 -7.90 21.60 23.84
C MET A 202 -9.41 21.60 24.03
N ASN A 203 -9.91 22.60 24.76
CA ASN A 203 -11.33 22.80 25.07
C ASN A 203 -12.09 23.30 23.83
N ALA A 204 -13.23 22.68 23.53
CA ALA A 204 -14.20 23.17 22.56
C ALA A 204 -15.28 23.98 23.31
N ASP A 205 -14.97 25.25 23.55
CA ASP A 205 -15.96 26.31 23.70
C ASP A 205 -15.39 27.51 22.95
N LEU A 206 -15.81 27.63 21.67
CA LEU A 206 -16.03 28.82 20.83
C LEU A 206 -16.24 28.38 19.37
#